data_AF-A0A9C8Q2G4-F1
#
_entry.id   AF-A0A9C8Q2G4-F1
#
_cell.length_a   1.000
_cell.length_b   1.000
_cell.length_c   1.000
_cell.angle_alpha   90.00
_cell.angle_beta   90.00
_cell.angle_gamma   90.00
#
_symmetry.space_group_name_H-M   'P 1'
#
loop_
_entity.id
_entity.type
_entity.pdbx_description
1 polymer ?
#
loop_
_entity_poly.entity_id
_entity_poly.type
_entity_poly.pdbx_seq_one_letter_code
_entity_poly.pdbx_strand_id
1 'polypeptide(L)'
;MGFKMGIVGLPNVGKSTLFNALTKTAAAQAANFPFCTIEPNVGEVGVPDARLDKLAAIAGSKQIIPTRMTFVDIAGLVKGASKGEGLGNQFLANIRETDAIAHVLRCFEDGDVTHVEGRVDPVADAETIDTELMLADLESIEKRRAGLVRKIKGNDKDAAQQDRLLALAQAAIEDGKPARTIKIDDDDAKAWRMLQLLTTKPVLYVCNVGEDEAAEGNALSTKVGEMAAAQGNS
;
A
#
# COMPACT_ATOMS: atom_id res chain seq x y z
N MET A 1 10.05 -9.14 12.86
CA MET A 1 9.35 -9.06 11.56
C MET A 1 9.46 -7.62 11.11
N GLY A 2 10.06 -7.36 9.94
CA GLY A 2 10.30 -6.01 9.44
C GLY A 2 9.07 -5.42 8.75
N PHE A 3 9.02 -4.09 8.63
CA PHE A 3 7.96 -3.36 7.94
C PHE A 3 8.00 -3.64 6.43
N LYS A 4 6.87 -4.04 5.86
CA LYS A 4 6.70 -4.36 4.43
C LYS A 4 5.83 -3.30 3.74
N MET A 5 6.36 -2.68 2.69
CA MET A 5 5.60 -1.76 1.84
C MET A 5 5.32 -2.40 0.48
N GLY A 6 4.05 -2.54 0.12
CA GLY A 6 3.64 -3.06 -1.18
C GLY A 6 3.59 -1.93 -2.21
N ILE A 7 4.34 -2.06 -3.31
CA ILE A 7 4.28 -1.10 -4.42
C ILE A 7 3.18 -1.55 -5.37
N VAL A 8 2.17 -0.71 -5.54
CA VAL A 8 1.03 -0.93 -6.43
C VAL A 8 0.94 0.20 -7.46
N GLY A 9 0.23 -0.05 -8.55
CA GLY A 9 -0.01 0.93 -9.60
C GLY A 9 -0.54 0.25 -10.85
N LEU A 10 -1.17 1.02 -11.72
CA LEU A 10 -1.60 0.54 -13.03
C LEU A 10 -0.40 0.19 -13.92
N PRO A 11 -0.61 -0.54 -15.03
CA PRO A 11 0.42 -0.73 -16.05
C PRO A 11 1.01 0.60 -16.53
N ASN A 12 2.31 0.61 -16.85
CA ASN A 12 3.03 1.75 -17.43
C ASN A 12 3.15 3.03 -16.57
N VAL A 13 2.91 2.96 -15.26
CA VAL A 13 3.07 4.11 -14.34
C VAL A 13 4.51 4.32 -13.85
N GLY A 14 5.44 3.42 -14.18
CA GLY A 14 6.84 3.46 -13.71
C GLY A 14 7.12 2.63 -12.45
N LYS A 15 6.16 1.80 -12.01
CA LYS A 15 6.29 0.89 -10.85
C LYS A 15 7.57 0.03 -10.89
N SER A 16 7.81 -0.69 -11.99
CA SER A 16 9.00 -1.55 -12.12
C SER A 16 10.29 -0.75 -12.18
N THR A 17 10.27 0.45 -12.76
CA THR A 17 11.43 1.37 -12.77
C THR A 17 11.78 1.80 -11.34
N LEU A 18 10.79 2.21 -10.56
CA LEU A 18 10.95 2.56 -9.14
C LEU A 18 11.47 1.38 -8.32
N PHE A 19 10.85 0.21 -8.45
CA PHE A 19 11.27 -1.00 -7.74
C PHE A 19 12.71 -1.37 -8.07
N ASN A 20 13.09 -1.35 -9.36
CA ASN A 20 14.45 -1.62 -9.80
C ASN A 20 15.46 -0.59 -9.28
N ALA A 21 15.07 0.68 -9.16
CA ALA A 21 15.92 1.70 -8.56
C ALA A 21 16.17 1.42 -7.06
N LEU A 22 15.11 1.06 -6.32
CA LEU A 22 15.20 0.70 -4.90
C LEU A 22 16.05 -0.57 -4.68
N THR A 23 15.85 -1.60 -5.50
CA THR A 23 16.55 -2.88 -5.37
C THR A 23 17.99 -2.85 -5.85
N LYS A 24 18.37 -1.97 -6.80
CA LYS A 24 19.79 -1.74 -7.14
C LYS A 24 20.58 -1.22 -5.94
N THR A 25 20.02 -0.30 -5.17
CA THR A 25 20.62 0.18 -3.91
C THR A 25 20.70 -0.96 -2.87
N ALA A 26 19.67 -1.81 -2.80
CA ALA A 26 19.68 -3.01 -1.95
C ALA A 26 20.77 -4.00 -2.34
N ALA A 27 20.97 -4.28 -3.65
CA ALA A 27 21.98 -5.20 -4.15
C ALA A 27 23.40 -4.73 -3.83
N ALA A 28 23.66 -3.42 -3.93
CA ALA A 28 24.92 -2.82 -3.49
C ALA A 28 25.18 -3.00 -1.98
N GLN A 29 24.12 -3.01 -1.16
CA GLN A 29 24.20 -3.21 0.29
C GLN A 29 24.20 -4.71 0.69
N ALA A 30 23.60 -5.58 -0.11
CA ALA A 30 23.41 -7.01 0.15
C ALA A 30 24.69 -7.85 -0.02
N ALA A 31 25.72 -7.33 -0.69
CA ALA A 31 27.04 -7.94 -0.75
C ALA A 31 27.63 -8.28 0.65
N ASN A 32 27.09 -7.67 1.71
CA ASN A 32 27.53 -7.87 3.09
C ASN A 32 26.73 -8.95 3.87
N PHE A 33 25.67 -9.56 3.31
CA PHE A 33 24.79 -10.49 4.04
C PHE A 33 24.38 -11.73 3.20
N PRO A 34 25.10 -12.87 3.32
CA PRO A 34 24.95 -14.03 2.44
C PRO A 34 23.73 -14.94 2.67
N PHE A 35 22.74 -14.53 3.47
CA PHE A 35 21.60 -15.38 3.87
C PHE A 35 20.20 -14.81 3.52
N CYS A 36 20.12 -13.69 2.79
CA CYS A 36 18.83 -13.14 2.38
C CYS A 36 18.29 -13.91 1.16
N THR A 37 17.13 -14.57 1.30
CA THR A 37 16.37 -15.09 0.15
C THR A 37 15.88 -13.90 -0.68
N ILE A 38 16.35 -13.80 -1.92
CA ILE A 38 15.92 -12.76 -2.85
C ILE A 38 14.74 -13.34 -3.66
N GLU A 39 13.52 -13.11 -3.20
CA GLU A 39 12.36 -13.25 -4.08
C GLU A 39 12.46 -12.14 -5.15
N PRO A 40 12.20 -12.44 -6.44
CA PRO A 40 12.44 -11.50 -7.54
C PRO A 40 11.63 -10.19 -7.42
N ASN A 41 10.53 -10.23 -6.66
CA ASN A 41 9.63 -9.12 -6.39
C ASN A 41 9.74 -8.60 -4.94
N VAL A 42 10.75 -8.99 -4.16
CA VAL A 42 10.98 -8.48 -2.80
C VAL A 42 12.39 -7.88 -2.69
N GLY A 43 12.49 -6.68 -2.14
CA GLY A 43 13.75 -5.98 -1.93
C GLY A 43 13.90 -5.40 -0.53
N GLU A 44 15.07 -5.57 0.09
CA GLU A 44 15.39 -4.97 1.40
C GLU A 44 16.34 -3.78 1.26
N VAL A 45 15.83 -2.59 1.53
CA VAL A 45 16.59 -1.33 1.40
C VAL A 45 16.93 -0.79 2.80
N GLY A 46 18.19 -0.40 3.03
CA GLY A 46 18.59 0.29 4.24
C GLY A 46 17.97 1.69 4.31
N VAL A 47 17.38 2.05 5.44
CA VAL A 47 16.79 3.37 5.66
C VAL A 47 17.93 4.39 5.79
N PRO A 48 17.98 5.43 4.92
CA PRO A 48 19.01 6.44 5.00
C PRO A 48 18.83 7.29 6.26
N ASP A 49 19.87 7.33 7.10
CA ASP A 49 19.85 8.07 8.36
C ASP A 49 21.21 8.70 8.65
N ALA A 50 21.32 10.00 8.41
CA ALA A 50 22.54 10.78 8.62
C ALA A 50 23.01 10.80 10.09
N ARG A 51 22.18 10.38 11.05
CA ARG A 51 22.59 10.24 12.46
C ARG A 51 23.55 9.08 12.66
N LEU A 52 23.41 8.02 11.87
CA LEU A 52 24.28 6.84 11.95
C LEU A 52 25.72 7.20 11.59
N ASP A 53 25.92 8.01 10.55
CA ASP A 53 27.25 8.47 10.14
C ASP A 53 27.94 9.29 11.23
N LYS A 54 27.18 10.21 11.87
CA LYS A 54 27.69 11.02 12.99
C LYS A 54 28.09 10.17 14.19
N LEU A 55 27.25 9.19 14.55
CA LEU A 55 27.54 8.28 15.67
C LEU A 55 28.74 7.38 15.37
N ALA A 56 28.85 6.85 14.15
CA ALA A 56 29.97 6.03 13.74
C ALA A 56 31.30 6.79 13.78
N ALA A 57 31.29 8.07 13.37
CA ALA A 57 32.46 8.95 13.45
C ALA A 57 32.89 9.21 14.91
N ILE A 58 31.94 9.42 15.83
CA ILE A 58 32.22 9.63 17.26
C ILE A 58 32.76 8.35 17.90
N ALA A 59 32.14 7.21 17.61
CA ALA A 59 32.45 5.93 18.26
C ALA A 59 33.64 5.18 17.61
N GLY A 60 34.11 5.62 16.44
CA GLY A 60 35.12 4.90 15.66
C GLY A 60 34.63 3.53 15.17
N SER A 61 33.34 3.42 14.83
CA SER A 61 32.73 2.15 14.44
C SER A 61 33.31 1.64 13.12
N LYS A 62 33.67 0.35 13.07
CA LYS A 62 34.19 -0.31 11.85
C LYS A 62 33.13 -0.52 10.78
N GLN A 63 31.86 -0.55 11.16
CA GLN A 63 30.73 -0.80 10.27
C GLN A 63 29.49 -0.06 10.75
N ILE A 64 28.68 0.41 9.81
CA ILE A 64 27.36 1.00 10.04
C ILE A 64 26.31 -0.01 9.60
N ILE A 65 25.36 -0.32 10.48
CA ILE A 65 24.25 -1.24 10.20
C ILE A 65 22.95 -0.43 10.27
N PRO A 66 22.37 -0.02 9.12
CA PRO A 66 21.11 0.70 9.12
C PRO A 66 19.93 -0.23 9.43
N THR A 67 18.84 0.34 9.93
CA THR A 67 17.55 -0.36 9.90
C THR A 67 17.12 -0.60 8.46
N ARG A 68 16.39 -1.68 8.19
CA ARG A 68 16.00 -2.08 6.83
C ARG A 68 14.49 -2.08 6.68
N MET A 69 14.03 -1.70 5.49
CA MET A 69 12.64 -1.75 5.09
C MET A 69 12.48 -2.69 3.90
N THR A 70 11.42 -3.49 3.91
CA THR A 70 11.11 -4.43 2.84
C THR A 70 10.12 -3.81 1.88
N PHE A 71 10.44 -3.81 0.59
CA PHE A 71 9.54 -3.44 -0.49
C PHE A 71 9.10 -4.69 -1.24
N VAL A 72 7.82 -4.77 -1.55
CA VAL A 72 7.24 -5.87 -2.34
C VAL A 72 6.67 -5.27 -3.61
N ASP A 73 7.19 -5.66 -4.77
CA ASP A 73 6.59 -5.33 -6.06
C ASP A 73 5.32 -6.16 -6.23
N ILE A 74 4.17 -5.51 -6.16
CA ILE A 74 2.89 -6.18 -6.40
C ILE A 74 2.63 -6.11 -7.90
N ALA A 75 2.32 -7.25 -8.53
CA ALA A 75 2.03 -7.31 -9.97
C ALA A 75 0.96 -6.26 -10.37
N GLY A 76 1.02 -5.71 -11.59
CA GLY A 76 0.10 -4.64 -12.00
C GLY A 76 -1.37 -5.07 -11.88
N LEU A 77 -2.18 -4.25 -11.21
CA LEU A 77 -3.61 -4.49 -11.09
C LEU A 77 -4.27 -4.30 -12.46
N VAL A 78 -5.00 -5.31 -12.92
CA VAL A 78 -5.92 -5.17 -14.05
C VAL A 78 -7.33 -5.08 -13.48
N LYS A 79 -8.14 -4.18 -14.04
CA LYS A 79 -9.56 -4.02 -13.70
C LYS A 79 -10.26 -5.38 -13.64
N GLY A 80 -11.01 -5.64 -12.56
CA GLY A 80 -11.69 -6.92 -12.33
C GLY A 80 -10.94 -7.92 -11.44
N ALA A 81 -9.88 -7.51 -10.73
CA ALA A 81 -9.17 -8.39 -9.80
C ALA A 81 -10.08 -8.96 -8.68
N SER A 82 -11.10 -8.20 -8.27
CA SER A 82 -12.13 -8.62 -7.32
C SER A 82 -13.08 -9.72 -7.85
N LYS A 83 -13.15 -9.95 -9.17
CA LYS A 83 -14.09 -10.91 -9.79
C LYS A 83 -13.59 -12.36 -9.81
N GLY A 84 -12.41 -12.64 -9.24
CA GLY A 84 -11.93 -14.01 -9.00
C GLY A 84 -11.28 -14.72 -10.19
N GLU A 85 -11.01 -14.04 -11.30
CA GLU A 85 -10.23 -14.60 -12.41
C GLU A 85 -8.72 -14.62 -12.05
N GLY A 86 -8.28 -15.70 -11.43
CA GLY A 86 -6.86 -16.10 -11.31
C GLY A 86 -5.92 -15.07 -10.65
N LEU A 87 -5.28 -14.23 -11.46
CA LEU A 87 -4.21 -13.30 -11.04
C LEU A 87 -4.66 -12.26 -10.01
N GLY A 88 -5.92 -11.85 -10.01
CA GLY A 88 -6.45 -10.84 -9.09
C GLY A 88 -6.42 -11.26 -7.62
N ASN A 89 -6.71 -12.53 -7.33
CA ASN A 89 -6.67 -13.04 -5.95
C ASN A 89 -5.25 -13.16 -5.40
N GLN A 90 -4.27 -13.51 -6.24
CA GLN A 90 -2.86 -13.54 -5.84
C GLN A 90 -2.33 -12.14 -5.55
N PHE A 91 -2.76 -11.14 -6.33
CA PHE A 91 -2.47 -9.73 -6.07
C PHE A 91 -2.98 -9.28 -4.70
N LEU A 92 -4.26 -9.53 -4.42
CA LEU A 92 -4.88 -9.13 -3.16
C LEU A 92 -4.22 -9.85 -1.97
N ALA A 93 -3.85 -11.13 -2.14
CA ALA A 93 -3.12 -11.89 -1.12
C ALA A 93 -1.76 -11.24 -0.80
N ASN A 94 -0.99 -10.85 -1.82
CA ASN A 94 0.30 -10.18 -1.61
C ASN A 94 0.14 -8.85 -0.88
N ILE A 95 -0.90 -8.06 -1.19
CA ILE A 95 -1.18 -6.82 -0.43
C ILE A 95 -1.58 -7.12 1.01
N ARG A 96 -2.32 -8.20 1.29
CA ARG A 96 -2.66 -8.55 2.68
C ARG A 96 -1.42 -8.76 3.54
N GLU A 97 -0.34 -9.26 2.96
CA GLU A 97 0.94 -9.49 3.62
C GLU A 97 1.82 -8.25 3.82
N THR A 98 1.42 -7.07 3.35
CA THR A 98 2.16 -5.81 3.56
C THR A 98 1.57 -5.00 4.71
N ASP A 99 2.35 -4.07 5.27
CA ASP A 99 1.89 -3.18 6.34
C ASP A 99 1.33 -1.86 5.79
N ALA A 100 1.85 -1.41 4.65
CA ALA A 100 1.43 -0.21 3.94
C ALA A 100 1.51 -0.41 2.41
N ILE A 101 0.96 0.55 1.68
CA ILE A 101 0.92 0.57 0.22
C ILE A 101 1.62 1.83 -0.29
N ALA A 102 2.58 1.67 -1.20
CA ALA A 102 3.10 2.75 -2.03
C ALA A 102 2.37 2.71 -3.39
N HIS A 103 1.48 3.66 -3.62
CA HIS A 103 0.67 3.71 -4.83
C HIS A 103 1.32 4.62 -5.86
N VAL A 104 1.96 4.02 -6.87
CA VAL A 104 2.62 4.73 -7.97
C VAL A 104 1.58 5.19 -8.98
N LEU A 105 1.52 6.51 -9.19
CA LEU A 105 0.59 7.17 -10.11
C LEU A 105 1.37 7.85 -11.22
N ARG A 106 0.87 7.73 -12.45
CA ARG A 106 1.46 8.41 -13.60
C ARG A 106 1.04 9.88 -13.59
N CYS A 107 2.00 10.75 -13.32
CA CYS A 107 1.86 12.20 -13.35
C CYS A 107 2.75 12.82 -14.44
N PHE A 108 2.97 12.13 -15.57
CA PHE A 108 3.68 12.67 -16.71
C PHE A 108 2.97 12.30 -18.02
N GLU A 109 3.03 13.20 -18.99
CA GLU A 109 2.58 12.94 -20.36
C GLU A 109 3.78 12.54 -21.22
N ASP A 110 3.64 11.44 -21.93
CA ASP A 110 4.65 10.96 -22.89
C ASP A 110 3.89 10.27 -24.03
N GLY A 111 4.10 10.76 -25.26
CA GLY A 111 3.46 10.25 -26.47
C GLY A 111 3.88 8.83 -26.84
N ASP A 112 5.03 8.36 -26.34
CA ASP A 112 5.53 7.01 -26.59
C ASP A 112 5.02 5.99 -25.56
N VAL A 113 4.37 6.44 -24.47
CA VAL A 113 3.88 5.58 -23.40
C VAL A 113 2.35 5.58 -23.37
N THR A 114 1.75 4.46 -23.77
CA THR A 114 0.29 4.31 -23.78
C THR A 114 -0.28 4.13 -22.38
N HIS A 115 -1.37 4.86 -22.09
CA HIS A 115 -2.19 4.64 -20.90
C HIS A 115 -3.31 3.64 -21.17
N VAL A 116 -3.69 2.84 -20.18
CA VAL A 116 -4.71 1.78 -20.32
C VAL A 116 -6.06 2.35 -20.77
N GLU A 117 -6.41 3.54 -20.30
CA GLU A 117 -7.65 4.25 -20.67
C GLU A 117 -7.45 5.28 -21.80
N GLY A 118 -6.27 5.36 -22.40
CA GLY A 118 -5.96 6.33 -23.46
C GLY A 118 -5.84 7.79 -23.02
N ARG A 119 -5.99 8.08 -21.72
CA ARG A 119 -5.78 9.40 -21.09
C ARG A 119 -4.97 9.24 -19.80
N VAL A 120 -4.16 10.23 -19.44
CA VAL A 120 -3.46 10.25 -18.14
C VAL A 120 -4.33 10.98 -17.11
N ASP A 121 -4.80 10.27 -16.09
CA ASP A 121 -5.57 10.85 -14.99
C ASP A 121 -5.24 10.12 -13.68
N PRO A 122 -4.23 10.59 -12.92
CA PRO A 122 -3.76 9.87 -11.73
C PRO A 122 -4.79 9.81 -10.61
N VAL A 123 -5.78 10.70 -10.58
CA VAL A 123 -6.87 10.66 -9.58
C VAL A 123 -7.81 9.50 -9.93
N ALA A 124 -8.24 9.39 -11.18
CA ALA A 124 -9.07 8.27 -11.63
C ALA A 124 -8.34 6.91 -11.53
N ASP A 125 -7.03 6.90 -11.78
CA ASP A 125 -6.19 5.71 -11.59
C ASP A 125 -6.15 5.29 -10.11
N ALA A 126 -6.04 6.27 -9.20
CA ALA A 126 -6.08 6.02 -7.78
C ALA A 126 -7.41 5.40 -7.34
N GLU A 127 -8.52 6.02 -7.76
CA GLU A 127 -9.88 5.55 -7.51
C GLU A 127 -10.13 4.14 -8.05
N THR A 128 -9.54 3.80 -9.20
CA THR A 128 -9.66 2.45 -9.79
C THR A 128 -9.08 1.39 -8.87
N ILE A 129 -7.88 1.59 -8.34
CA ILE A 129 -7.28 0.63 -7.40
C ILE A 129 -8.05 0.61 -6.09
N ASP A 130 -8.40 1.77 -5.52
CA ASP A 130 -9.16 1.83 -4.27
C ASP A 130 -10.51 1.12 -4.40
N THR A 131 -11.18 1.25 -5.53
CA THR A 131 -12.44 0.53 -5.82
C THR A 131 -12.25 -0.98 -5.78
N GLU A 132 -11.20 -1.53 -6.39
CA GLU A 132 -10.93 -2.97 -6.37
C GLU A 132 -10.60 -3.48 -4.96
N LEU A 133 -9.83 -2.71 -4.18
CA LEU A 133 -9.54 -3.03 -2.77
C LEU A 133 -10.83 -3.00 -1.92
N MET A 134 -11.68 -2.02 -2.15
CA MET A 134 -12.98 -1.85 -1.49
C MET A 134 -13.93 -3.01 -1.80
N LEU A 135 -14.03 -3.42 -3.06
CA LEU A 135 -14.85 -4.57 -3.46
C LEU A 135 -14.37 -5.88 -2.82
N ALA A 136 -13.06 -6.09 -2.77
CA ALA A 136 -12.47 -7.25 -2.09
C ALA A 136 -12.72 -7.25 -0.57
N ASP A 137 -12.71 -6.08 0.06
CA ASP A 137 -13.07 -5.95 1.47
C ASP A 137 -14.56 -6.17 1.71
N LEU A 138 -15.46 -5.65 0.86
CA LEU A 138 -16.91 -5.92 0.96
C LEU A 138 -17.22 -7.40 0.93
N GLU A 139 -16.67 -8.14 -0.04
CA GLU A 139 -16.87 -9.59 -0.13
C GLU A 139 -16.37 -10.32 1.13
N SER A 140 -15.23 -9.87 1.68
CA SER A 140 -14.68 -10.40 2.93
C SER A 140 -15.56 -10.11 4.13
N ILE A 141 -16.06 -8.87 4.22
CA ILE A 141 -16.91 -8.39 5.31
C ILE A 141 -18.22 -9.18 5.33
N GLU A 142 -18.90 -9.31 4.19
CA GLU A 142 -20.17 -10.05 4.09
C GLU A 142 -20.03 -11.50 4.58
N LYS A 143 -19.01 -12.22 4.10
CA LYS A 143 -18.72 -13.61 4.50
C LYS A 143 -18.44 -13.71 5.99
N ARG A 144 -17.66 -12.78 6.56
CA ARG A 144 -17.28 -12.79 7.98
C ARG A 144 -18.48 -12.48 8.88
N ARG A 145 -19.26 -11.46 8.55
CA ARG A 145 -20.46 -11.07 9.32
C ARG A 145 -21.50 -12.19 9.37
N ALA A 146 -21.73 -12.88 8.25
CA ALA A 146 -22.60 -14.06 8.22
C ALA A 146 -22.17 -15.16 9.22
N GLY A 147 -20.86 -15.37 9.39
CA GLY A 147 -20.29 -16.29 10.37
C GLY A 147 -20.39 -15.85 11.83
N LEU A 148 -20.49 -14.55 12.10
CA LEU A 148 -20.57 -13.99 13.46
C LEU A 148 -21.98 -14.10 14.07
N VAL A 149 -23.03 -14.18 13.26
CA VAL A 149 -24.44 -14.20 13.72
C VAL A 149 -24.69 -15.25 14.81
N ARG A 150 -24.15 -16.46 14.67
CA ARG A 150 -24.33 -17.54 15.66
C ARG A 150 -23.62 -17.25 16.98
N LYS A 151 -22.41 -16.67 16.93
CA LYS A 151 -21.62 -16.32 18.12
C LYS A 151 -22.28 -15.19 18.90
N ILE A 152 -22.80 -14.18 18.20
CA ILE A 152 -23.54 -13.06 18.81
C ILE A 152 -24.78 -13.56 19.55
N LYS A 153 -25.54 -14.49 18.96
CA LYS A 153 -26.68 -15.13 19.65
C LYS A 153 -26.27 -15.89 20.93
N GLY A 154 -25.02 -16.33 21.00
CA GLY A 154 -24.41 -16.93 22.19
C GLY A 154 -23.87 -15.92 23.21
N ASN A 155 -24.15 -14.62 23.05
CA ASN A 155 -23.66 -13.51 23.89
C ASN A 155 -22.12 -13.36 23.91
N ASP A 156 -21.44 -13.75 22.82
CA ASP A 156 -20.01 -13.49 22.64
C ASP A 156 -19.77 -11.99 22.38
N LYS A 157 -19.14 -11.32 23.36
CA LYS A 157 -18.86 -9.88 23.32
C LYS A 157 -17.84 -9.51 22.25
N ASP A 158 -16.85 -10.37 22.01
CA ASP A 158 -15.81 -10.12 21.01
C ASP A 158 -16.39 -10.23 19.61
N ALA A 159 -17.28 -11.22 19.39
CA ALA A 159 -18.02 -11.35 18.13
C ALA A 159 -18.94 -10.14 17.87
N ALA A 160 -19.58 -9.61 18.91
CA ALA A 160 -20.42 -8.41 18.79
C ALA A 160 -19.60 -7.15 18.48
N GLN A 161 -18.44 -6.98 19.12
CA GLN A 161 -17.50 -5.90 18.80
C GLN A 161 -17.03 -6.00 17.35
N GLN A 162 -16.61 -7.20 16.92
CA GLN A 162 -16.13 -7.44 15.57
C GLN A 162 -17.20 -7.15 14.51
N ASP A 163 -18.45 -7.58 14.72
CA ASP A 163 -19.55 -7.30 13.78
C ASP A 163 -19.87 -5.81 13.68
N ARG A 164 -19.87 -5.09 14.82
CA ARG A 164 -20.04 -3.62 14.82
C ARG A 164 -18.96 -2.93 13.99
N LEU A 165 -17.69 -3.29 14.18
CA LEU A 165 -16.59 -2.71 13.43
C LEU A 165 -16.67 -3.06 11.93
N LEU A 166 -16.99 -4.31 11.60
CA LEU A 166 -17.20 -4.72 10.21
C LEU A 166 -18.36 -3.96 9.56
N ALA A 167 -19.45 -3.70 10.29
CA ALA A 167 -20.57 -2.91 9.80
C ALA A 167 -20.19 -1.43 9.55
N LEU A 168 -19.33 -0.84 10.40
CA LEU A 168 -18.79 0.50 10.18
C LEU A 168 -17.94 0.55 8.90
N ALA A 169 -17.04 -0.43 8.72
CA ALA A 169 -16.24 -0.54 7.50
C ALA A 169 -17.11 -0.69 6.25
N GLN A 170 -18.11 -1.58 6.32
CA GLN A 170 -19.05 -1.82 5.23
C GLN A 170 -19.77 -0.54 4.80
N ALA A 171 -20.34 0.20 5.76
CA ALA A 171 -21.08 1.42 5.47
C ALA A 171 -20.22 2.50 4.80
N ALA A 172 -18.95 2.66 5.22
CA ALA A 172 -18.04 3.61 4.57
C ALA A 172 -17.72 3.19 3.13
N ILE A 173 -17.46 1.89 2.92
CA ILE A 173 -17.11 1.36 1.59
C ILE A 173 -18.30 1.47 0.64
N GLU A 174 -19.53 1.22 1.11
CA GLU A 174 -20.77 1.42 0.34
C GLU A 174 -20.99 2.91 -0.03
N ASP A 175 -20.46 3.85 0.76
CA ASP A 175 -20.42 5.30 0.46
C ASP A 175 -19.22 5.71 -0.41
N GLY A 176 -18.47 4.73 -0.95
CA GLY A 176 -17.30 4.96 -1.81
C GLY A 176 -16.05 5.43 -1.05
N LYS A 177 -16.00 5.25 0.27
CA LYS A 177 -14.87 5.68 1.12
C LYS A 177 -14.09 4.47 1.66
N PRO A 178 -12.75 4.45 1.52
CA PRO A 178 -11.96 3.36 2.06
C PRO A 178 -11.98 3.37 3.60
N ALA A 179 -11.89 2.20 4.21
CA ALA A 179 -12.03 2.03 5.66
C ALA A 179 -10.98 2.81 6.49
N ARG A 180 -9.82 3.14 5.91
CA ARG A 180 -8.80 4.03 6.52
C ARG A 180 -9.32 5.42 6.91
N THR A 181 -10.38 5.90 6.27
CA THR A 181 -10.94 7.25 6.51
C THR A 181 -11.81 7.30 7.77
N ILE A 182 -12.14 6.14 8.34
CA ILE A 182 -13.00 6.03 9.50
C ILE A 182 -12.18 6.31 10.76
N LYS A 183 -12.64 7.27 11.57
CA LYS A 183 -12.11 7.49 12.91
C LYS A 183 -12.65 6.42 13.85
N ILE A 184 -11.75 5.71 14.51
CA ILE A 184 -12.06 4.63 15.45
C ILE A 184 -11.59 5.06 16.84
N ASP A 185 -12.38 4.71 17.86
CA ASP A 185 -12.03 4.97 19.26
C ASP A 185 -10.83 4.14 19.71
N ASP A 186 -10.05 4.65 20.67
CA ASP A 186 -8.81 4.01 21.13
C ASP A 186 -9.03 2.58 21.65
N ASP A 187 -10.18 2.34 22.30
CA ASP A 187 -10.58 1.02 22.81
C ASP A 187 -10.82 0.00 21.68
N ASP A 188 -11.20 0.46 20.49
CA ASP A 188 -11.47 -0.36 19.31
C ASP A 188 -10.25 -0.47 18.38
N ALA A 189 -9.24 0.39 18.53
CA ALA A 189 -8.12 0.50 17.60
C ALA A 189 -7.37 -0.82 17.37
N LYS A 190 -7.22 -1.64 18.42
CA LYS A 190 -6.61 -2.97 18.29
C LYS A 190 -7.50 -3.92 17.50
N ALA A 191 -8.79 -3.99 17.82
CA ALA A 191 -9.74 -4.86 17.14
C ALA A 191 -9.88 -4.47 15.65
N TRP A 192 -9.87 -3.16 15.37
CA TRP A 192 -9.89 -2.60 14.02
C TRP A 192 -8.70 -3.08 13.17
N ARG A 193 -7.47 -2.95 13.69
CA ARG A 193 -6.26 -3.44 13.01
C ARG A 193 -6.29 -4.94 12.78
N MET A 194 -6.87 -5.70 13.70
CA MET A 194 -7.04 -7.16 13.58
C MET A 194 -8.09 -7.57 12.53
N LEU A 195 -8.89 -6.63 12.01
CA LEU A 195 -9.76 -6.93 10.87
C LEU A 195 -8.96 -7.21 9.59
N GLN A 196 -7.72 -6.69 9.47
CA GLN A 196 -6.83 -6.92 8.32
C GLN A 196 -7.50 -6.62 6.97
N LEU A 197 -8.36 -5.58 6.94
CA LEU A 197 -8.98 -5.07 5.74
C LEU A 197 -7.92 -4.38 4.87
N LEU A 198 -7.97 -4.57 3.56
CA LEU A 198 -7.02 -3.99 2.61
C LEU A 198 -7.06 -2.45 2.68
N THR A 199 -8.27 -1.91 2.73
CA THR A 199 -8.56 -0.47 2.70
C THR A 199 -8.27 0.24 4.01
N THR A 200 -7.84 -0.48 5.06
CA THR A 200 -7.34 0.12 6.32
C THR A 200 -5.84 0.39 6.32
N LYS A 201 -5.07 -0.22 5.41
CA LYS A 201 -3.62 -0.05 5.32
C LYS A 201 -3.29 1.39 4.95
N PRO A 202 -2.28 2.05 5.54
CA PRO A 202 -1.82 3.36 5.08
C PRO A 202 -1.40 3.35 3.60
N VAL A 203 -1.67 4.43 2.87
CA VAL A 203 -1.21 4.61 1.48
C VAL A 203 -0.31 5.83 1.40
N LEU A 204 0.84 5.66 0.76
CA LEU A 204 1.70 6.72 0.27
C LEU A 204 1.50 6.82 -1.24
N TYR A 205 0.98 7.95 -1.73
CA TYR A 205 0.91 8.20 -3.16
C TYR A 205 2.27 8.64 -3.68
N VAL A 206 2.78 7.93 -4.68
CA VAL A 206 4.07 8.21 -5.34
C VAL A 206 3.77 8.74 -6.73
N CYS A 207 3.77 10.07 -6.85
CA CYS A 207 3.55 10.75 -8.13
C CYS A 207 4.82 10.66 -8.99
N ASN A 208 4.79 9.81 -10.00
CA ASN A 208 5.89 9.71 -10.95
C ASN A 208 5.73 10.83 -12.00
N VAL A 209 6.70 11.73 -12.09
CA VAL A 209 6.66 12.96 -12.91
C VAL A 209 7.85 13.01 -13.88
N GLY A 210 7.90 14.00 -14.78
CA GLY A 210 9.08 14.24 -15.62
C GLY A 210 10.31 14.65 -14.79
N GLU A 211 11.51 14.47 -15.34
CA GLU A 211 12.77 14.76 -14.62
C GLU A 211 12.86 16.20 -14.14
N ASP A 212 12.49 17.16 -14.99
CA ASP A 212 12.50 18.60 -14.68
C ASP A 212 11.47 18.99 -13.59
N GLU A 213 10.47 18.14 -13.36
CA GLU A 213 9.37 18.35 -12.43
C GLU A 213 9.57 17.57 -11.11
N ALA A 214 10.63 16.76 -10.98
CA ALA A 214 10.82 15.86 -9.84
C ALA A 214 10.96 16.57 -8.49
N ALA A 215 11.45 17.81 -8.47
CA ALA A 215 11.65 18.60 -7.26
C ALA A 215 10.39 19.34 -6.79
N GLU A 216 9.61 19.87 -7.73
CA GLU A 216 8.47 20.78 -7.44
C GLU A 216 7.10 20.15 -7.73
N GLY A 217 7.08 19.04 -8.47
CA GLY A 217 5.88 18.43 -9.01
C GLY A 217 5.30 19.22 -10.20
N ASN A 218 4.08 18.84 -10.58
CA ASN A 218 3.31 19.47 -11.64
C ASN A 218 1.81 19.47 -11.32
N ALA A 219 0.99 19.95 -12.27
CA ALA A 219 -0.46 20.06 -12.09
C ALA A 219 -1.14 18.71 -11.79
N LEU A 220 -0.60 17.59 -12.29
CA LEU A 220 -1.13 16.26 -12.03
C LEU A 220 -0.83 15.81 -10.60
N SER A 221 0.42 16.00 -10.13
CA SER A 221 0.78 15.68 -8.75
C SER A 221 0.08 16.57 -7.72
N THR A 222 -0.21 17.83 -8.06
CA THR A 222 -1.00 18.72 -7.20
C THR A 222 -2.42 18.18 -6.97
N LYS A 223 -3.10 17.71 -8.04
CA LYS A 223 -4.43 17.09 -7.91
C LYS A 223 -4.41 15.85 -7.02
N VAL A 224 -3.36 15.02 -7.13
CA VAL A 224 -3.18 13.87 -6.23
C VAL A 224 -2.99 14.32 -4.79
N GLY A 225 -2.22 15.38 -4.54
CA GLY A 225 -2.05 15.97 -3.21
C GLY A 225 -3.37 16.45 -2.59
N GLU A 226 -4.21 17.13 -3.36
CA GLU A 226 -5.54 17.57 -2.92
C GLU A 226 -6.45 16.38 -2.57
N MET A 227 -6.48 15.36 -3.43
CA MET A 227 -7.21 14.10 -3.18
C MET A 227 -6.70 13.40 -1.90
N ALA A 228 -5.38 13.27 -1.74
CA ALA A 228 -4.77 12.62 -0.60
C ALA A 228 -5.11 13.33 0.72
N ALA A 229 -5.04 14.66 0.74
CA ALA A 229 -5.40 15.48 1.89
C ALA A 229 -6.88 15.31 2.27
N ALA A 230 -7.79 15.25 1.29
CA ALA A 230 -9.21 15.02 1.53
C ALA A 230 -9.50 13.64 2.15
N GLN A 231 -8.64 12.64 1.87
CA GLN A 231 -8.73 11.30 2.45
C GLN A 231 -8.03 11.16 3.82
N GLY A 232 -7.47 12.25 4.35
CA GLY A 232 -6.74 12.25 5.62
C GLY A 232 -5.33 11.68 5.54
N ASN A 233 -4.77 11.53 4.33
CA ASN A 233 -3.33 11.29 4.19
C ASN A 233 -2.61 12.64 4.35
N SER A 234 -1.57 12.66 5.19
CA SER A 234 -0.72 13.82 5.47
C SER A 234 0.49 13.88 4.55
#